data_AF-A0A0G0DDY2-F1
#
_entry.id   AF-A0A0G0DDY2-F1
#
_cell.length_a   1.000
_cell.length_b   1.000
_cell.length_c   1.000
_cell.angle_alpha   90.00
_cell.angle_beta   90.00
_cell.angle_gamma   90.00
#
_symmetry.space_group_name_H-M   'P 1'
#
loop_
_entity.id
_entity.type
_entity.pdbx_description
1 polymer ?
#
loop_
_entity_poly.entity_id
_entity_poly.type
_entity_poly.pdbx_seq_one_letter_code
_entity_poly.pdbx_strand_id
1 'polypeptide(L)' 'MKILKIINQDNIADKVAFTEHEIRQGFKKPVWIPFEKALKFISESKPNNYAGRFIKERDTFILDTAKSAIIKLCKK' A
#
# COMPACT_ATOMS: atom_id res chain seq x y z
N MET A 1 -30.33 19.59 6.85
CA MET A 1 -28.96 19.83 7.38
C MET A 1 -27.97 19.15 6.43
N LYS A 2 -27.21 19.94 5.67
CA LYS A 2 -26.26 19.46 4.65
C LYS A 2 -24.98 19.00 5.32
N ILE A 3 -24.79 17.68 5.46
CA ILE A 3 -23.46 17.08 5.69
C ILE A 3 -23.14 16.24 4.45
N LEU A 4 -23.20 16.89 3.30
CA LEU A 4 -22.69 16.42 2.01
C LEU A 4 -21.80 17.54 1.48
N LYS A 5 -20.57 17.59 2.00
CA LYS A 5 -19.39 18.24 1.42
C LYS A 5 -18.25 18.09 2.43
N ILE A 6 -17.02 17.99 1.92
CA ILE A 6 -15.75 17.80 2.65
C ILE A 6 -15.37 16.33 2.87
N ILE A 7 -15.40 15.52 1.82
CA ILE A 7 -14.26 14.65 1.57
C ILE A 7 -13.95 14.83 0.08
N ASN A 8 -13.15 15.85 -0.24
CA ASN A 8 -12.52 15.92 -1.56
C ASN A 8 -11.59 14.69 -1.64
N GLN A 9 -11.98 13.69 -2.42
CA GLN A 9 -11.20 12.49 -2.70
C GLN A 9 -9.87 12.79 -3.43
N ASP A 10 -9.67 14.03 -3.87
CA ASP A 10 -8.53 14.45 -4.70
C ASP A 10 -7.25 14.80 -3.91
N ASN A 11 -7.24 14.73 -2.58
CA ASN A 11 -6.11 15.24 -1.76
C ASN A 11 -5.64 14.34 -0.61
N ILE A 12 -6.07 13.08 -0.55
CA ILE A 12 -5.55 12.13 0.46
C ILE A 12 -4.15 11.61 0.03
N ALA A 13 -3.87 11.57 -1.28
CA ALA A 13 -2.60 11.08 -1.81
C ALA A 13 -1.39 11.98 -1.48
N ASP A 14 -1.59 13.30 -1.37
CA ASP A 14 -0.49 14.25 -1.14
C ASP A 14 -0.05 14.35 0.32
N LYS A 15 -0.78 13.73 1.25
CA LYS A 15 -0.49 13.85 2.70
C LYS A 15 0.41 12.75 3.27
N VAL A 16 0.70 11.72 2.49
CA VAL A 16 1.68 10.68 2.86
C VAL A 16 2.93 10.90 2.02
N ALA A 17 3.68 11.95 2.32
CA ALA A 17 4.98 12.20 1.70
C ALA A 17 6.08 11.77 2.67
N PHE A 18 7.00 10.94 2.21
CA PHE A 18 8.28 10.75 2.90
C PHE A 18 8.92 12.12 3.16
N THR A 19 9.57 12.27 4.31
CA THR A 19 10.31 13.48 4.67
C THR A 19 11.45 13.73 3.68
N GLU A 20 11.94 14.98 3.60
CA GLU A 20 13.10 15.31 2.77
C GLU A 20 14.33 14.47 3.10
N HIS A 21 14.50 14.10 4.37
CA HIS A 21 15.58 13.21 4.80
C HIS A 21 15.46 11.82 4.18
N GLU A 22 14.28 11.22 4.23
CA GLU A 22 14.01 9.90 3.66
C GLU A 22 14.16 9.90 2.13
N ILE A 23 13.70 10.97 1.46
CA ILE A 23 13.91 11.12 0.02
C ILE A 23 15.41 11.17 -0.31
N ARG A 24 16.21 11.90 0.47
CA ARG A 24 17.68 11.92 0.32
C ARG A 24 18.32 10.55 0.57
N GLN A 25 17.70 9.70 1.40
CA GLN A 25 18.12 8.32 1.59
C GLN A 25 17.63 7.36 0.49
N GLY A 26 16.97 7.88 -0.55
CA GLY A 26 16.54 7.11 -1.70
C GLY A 26 15.11 6.58 -1.62
N PHE A 27 14.32 7.00 -0.61
CA PHE A 27 12.90 6.68 -0.56
C PHE A 27 12.18 7.39 -1.71
N LYS A 28 11.44 6.61 -2.50
CA LYS A 28 10.62 7.14 -3.59
C LYS A 28 9.24 7.47 -3.06
N LYS A 29 8.59 8.52 -3.59
CA LYS A 29 7.21 8.88 -3.23
C LYS A 29 6.31 7.63 -3.25
N PRO A 30 5.46 7.42 -2.22
CA PRO A 30 4.57 6.28 -2.21
C PRO A 30 3.60 6.38 -3.38
N VAL A 31 3.31 5.25 -4.00
CA VAL A 31 2.41 5.16 -5.15
C VAL A 31 1.20 4.33 -4.74
N TRP A 32 0.02 4.91 -4.84
CA TRP A 32 -1.23 4.16 -4.74
C TRP A 32 -1.42 3.33 -6.00
N ILE A 33 -1.50 2.01 -5.83
CA ILE A 33 -1.64 1.06 -6.93
C ILE A 33 -2.85 0.16 -6.68
N PRO A 34 -3.49 -0.37 -7.75
CA PRO A 34 -4.53 -1.38 -7.61
C PRO A 34 -4.05 -2.59 -6.80
N PHE A 35 -4.97 -3.23 -6.08
CA PHE A 35 -4.66 -4.31 -5.15
C PHE A 35 -3.97 -5.50 -5.84
N GLU A 36 -4.44 -5.89 -7.02
CA GLU A 36 -3.85 -6.96 -7.84
C GLU A 36 -2.42 -6.62 -8.26
N LYS A 37 -2.17 -5.33 -8.54
CA LYS A 37 -0.85 -4.83 -8.89
C LYS A 37 0.09 -4.89 -7.68
N ALA A 38 -0.40 -4.57 -6.48
CA ALA A 38 0.36 -4.68 -5.24
C ALA A 38 0.80 -6.12 -4.95
N LEU A 39 -0.13 -7.08 -5.09
CA LEU A 39 0.18 -8.52 -4.97
C LEU A 39 1.30 -8.93 -5.93
N LYS A 40 1.21 -8.49 -7.21
CA LYS A 40 2.23 -8.78 -8.21
C LYS A 40 3.59 -8.20 -7.81
N PHE A 41 3.67 -6.93 -7.43
CA PHE A 41 4.92 -6.28 -7.03
C PHE A 41 5.61 -6.97 -5.85
N ILE A 42 4.86 -7.33 -4.82
CA ILE A 42 5.42 -8.03 -3.66
C ILE A 42 5.93 -9.42 -4.07
N SER A 43 5.18 -10.16 -4.89
CA SER A 43 5.59 -11.51 -5.34
C SER A 43 6.91 -11.50 -6.12
N GLU A 44 7.07 -10.53 -7.03
CA GLU A 44 8.24 -10.38 -7.91
C GLU A 44 9.45 -9.76 -7.21
N SER A 45 9.26 -9.17 -6.03
CA SER A 45 10.36 -8.55 -5.27
C SER A 45 11.40 -9.59 -4.84
N LYS A 46 12.69 -9.26 -5.00
CA LYS A 46 13.83 -10.13 -4.63
C LYS A 46 14.80 -9.39 -3.70
N PRO A 47 14.41 -9.15 -2.44
CA PRO A 47 15.27 -8.46 -1.49
C PRO A 47 16.49 -9.31 -1.14
N ASN A 48 17.67 -8.68 -1.12
CA ASN A 48 18.94 -9.34 -0.83
C ASN A 48 19.39 -9.18 0.64
N ASN A 49 18.68 -8.39 1.44
CA ASN A 49 18.99 -8.14 2.85
C ASN A 49 17.86 -8.62 3.78
N TYR A 50 18.17 -8.73 5.08
CA TYR A 50 17.21 -9.21 6.08
C TYR A 50 15.95 -8.35 6.14
N ALA A 51 16.12 -7.03 6.27
CA ALA A 51 14.99 -6.10 6.39
C ALA A 51 14.02 -6.22 5.21
N GLY A 52 14.54 -6.31 3.98
CA GLY A 52 13.72 -6.47 2.79
C GLY A 52 13.01 -7.82 2.74
N ARG A 53 13.64 -8.92 3.17
CA ARG A 53 12.98 -10.23 3.27
C ARG A 53 11.85 -10.21 4.28
N PHE A 54 12.10 -9.64 5.47
CA PHE A 54 11.09 -9.48 6.50
C PHE A 54 9.89 -8.64 6.01
N ILE A 55 10.14 -7.51 5.35
CA ILE A 55 9.08 -6.67 4.77
C ILE A 55 8.28 -7.45 3.74
N LYS A 56 8.95 -8.20 2.85
CA LYS A 56 8.28 -9.05 1.84
C LYS A 56 7.35 -10.06 2.49
N GLU A 57 7.81 -10.79 3.49
CA GLU A 57 7.01 -11.82 4.19
C GLU A 57 5.80 -11.22 4.89
N ARG A 58 6.03 -10.14 5.67
CA ARG A 58 4.97 -9.41 6.38
C ARG A 58 3.90 -8.91 5.40
N ASP A 59 4.32 -8.25 4.33
CA ASP A 59 3.39 -7.61 3.39
C ASP A 59 2.62 -8.65 2.58
N THR A 60 3.28 -9.77 2.22
CA THR A 60 2.60 -10.92 1.60
C THR A 60 1.47 -11.44 2.49
N PHE A 61 1.76 -11.69 3.77
CA PHE A 61 0.77 -12.16 4.73
C PHE A 61 -0.43 -11.21 4.87
N ILE A 62 -0.17 -9.90 4.98
CA ILE A 62 -1.21 -8.88 5.11
C ILE A 62 -2.08 -8.85 3.85
N LEU A 63 -1.46 -8.83 2.67
CA LEU A 63 -2.18 -8.75 1.39
C LEU A 63 -3.02 -10.01 1.14
N ASP A 64 -2.51 -11.21 1.44
CA ASP A 64 -3.28 -12.45 1.28
C ASP A 64 -4.47 -12.53 2.24
N THR A 65 -4.29 -12.03 3.48
CA THR A 65 -5.38 -11.91 4.45
C THR A 65 -6.46 -10.95 3.94
N ALA A 66 -6.06 -9.78 3.42
CA ALA A 66 -6.97 -8.81 2.84
C ALA A 66 -7.72 -9.38 1.62
N LYS A 67 -7.02 -10.09 0.73
CA LYS A 67 -7.62 -10.78 -0.43
C LYS A 67 -8.73 -11.74 0.01
N SER A 68 -8.44 -12.54 1.03
CA SER A 68 -9.41 -13.50 1.58
C SER A 68 -10.64 -12.81 2.18
N ALA A 69 -10.44 -11.70 2.88
CA ALA A 69 -11.54 -10.89 3.41
C ALA A 69 -12.41 -10.27 2.32
N ILE A 70 -11.80 -9.71 1.27
CA ILE A 70 -12.52 -9.14 0.11
C ILE A 70 -13.37 -10.21 -0.57
N ILE A 71 -12.80 -11.41 -0.84
CA ILE A 71 -13.55 -12.51 -1.44
C ILE A 71 -14.76 -12.90 -0.59
N LYS A 72 -14.61 -12.93 0.74
CA LYS A 72 -15.72 -13.24 1.66
C LYS A 72 -16.82 -12.18 1.60
N LEU A 73 -16.48 -10.91 1.44
CA LEU A 73 -17.43 -9.81 1.32
C LEU A 73 -18.18 -9.82 -0.02
N CYS A 74 -17.52 -10.18 -1.11
CA CYS A 74 -18.14 -10.26 -2.45
C CYS A 74 -18.99 -11.52 -2.69
N LYS A 75 -18.93 -12.50 -1.79
CA LYS A 75 -19.74 -13.73 -1.84
C LYS A 75 -21.03 -13.66 -1.00
N LYS A 76 -21.34 -12.48 -0.42
CA LYS A 76 -22.61 -12.18 0.25
C LYS A 76 -23.53 -11.44 -0.69
#